data_AF-E3N6C1-F1
#
_entry.id   AF-E3N6C1-F1
#
_cell.length_a   1.000
_cell.length_b   1.000
_cell.length_c   1.000
_cell.angle_alpha   90.00
_cell.angle_beta   90.00
_cell.angle_gamma   90.00
#
_symmetry.space_group_name_H-M   'P 1'
#
loop_
_entity.id
_entity.type
_entity.pdbx_description
1 polymer ?
#
loop_
_entity_poly.entity_id
_entity_poly.type
_entity_poly.pdbx_seq_one_letter_code
_entity_poly.pdbx_strand_id
1 'polypeptide(L)'
;MVISAKASSSLSPEHSSGSSSSNCFVSRSKLFLNIKDGCTSHPENQSRKPRNSGLASCTSSQKRGPMLHSFQGALPRLPLPNLDKTMRKHLLSMKPILSHDEYQELEFFSERFRKGVGRRLQRYLTLKSWFSSNYVTDWWEEFVYMRQRSPIMINSNYYRFDTLNEHPTKNQAARAANLTYTSLQFRRMVDRQEVSPFSPRTKVPFCTMQYEKLFNTCRVPGEEVDRLLHWDDAKHVAVYCRGVWFKLVVHNGKLIKNAHF
;
A
#
# COMPACT_ATOMS: atom_id res chain seq x y z
N MET A 1 8.55 1.09 7.08
CA MET A 1 8.67 0.24 8.29
C MET A 1 9.45 1.03 9.35
N VAL A 2 8.80 1.43 10.44
CA VAL A 2 9.50 2.02 11.59
C VAL A 2 9.86 0.87 12.52
N ILE A 3 11.14 0.55 12.62
CA ILE A 3 11.65 -0.40 13.62
C ILE A 3 11.83 0.40 14.91
N SER A 4 10.87 0.29 15.82
CA SER A 4 10.97 0.90 17.15
C SER A 4 11.71 -0.06 18.08
N ALA A 5 12.98 0.24 18.39
CA ALA A 5 13.74 -0.48 19.40
C ALA A 5 13.53 0.21 20.76
N LYS A 6 12.79 -0.43 21.67
CA LYS A 6 12.72 0.02 23.06
C LYS A 6 14.05 -0.31 23.74
N ALA A 7 14.93 0.66 23.90
CA ALA A 7 16.11 0.52 24.74
C ALA A 7 15.67 0.49 26.21
N SER A 8 15.82 -0.65 26.89
CA SER A 8 15.65 -0.73 28.34
C SER A 8 16.90 -0.16 29.01
N SER A 9 16.80 1.07 29.50
CA SER A 9 17.76 1.62 30.47
C SER A 9 17.00 2.51 31.44
N SER A 10 16.99 2.10 32.70
CA SER A 10 16.49 2.81 33.85
C SER A 10 17.26 4.11 34.06
N LEU A 11 16.71 5.25 33.63
CA LEU A 11 17.17 6.58 34.02
C LEU A 11 15.95 7.51 34.09
N SER A 12 15.82 8.19 35.24
CA SER A 12 14.72 9.07 35.65
C SER A 12 14.59 10.33 34.77
N PRO A 13 13.39 10.95 34.67
CA PRO A 13 13.19 12.10 33.79
C PRO A 13 13.51 13.42 34.49
N GLU A 14 14.34 14.26 33.87
CA GLU A 14 14.37 15.71 34.13
C GLU A 14 13.60 16.46 33.04
N HIS A 15 12.76 17.38 33.48
CA HIS A 15 11.95 18.28 32.67
C HIS A 15 12.79 19.46 32.15
N SER A 16 12.59 19.84 30.88
CA SER A 16 12.59 21.27 30.51
C SER A 16 11.83 21.54 29.21
N SER A 17 11.07 22.62 29.28
CA SER A 17 10.19 23.25 28.30
C SER A 17 10.94 24.21 27.37
N GLY A 18 10.45 24.41 26.14
CA GLY A 18 10.86 25.55 25.31
C GLY A 18 10.19 25.60 23.95
N SER A 19 9.35 26.61 23.76
CA SER A 19 8.65 26.99 22.53
C SER A 19 9.58 27.74 21.55
N SER A 20 9.29 27.67 20.24
CA SER A 20 9.05 28.86 19.40
C SER A 20 8.85 28.48 17.92
N SER A 21 7.82 29.09 17.39
CA SER A 21 7.39 29.24 16.00
C SER A 21 8.41 29.93 15.09
N SER A 22 8.37 29.60 13.79
CA SER A 22 8.64 30.57 12.72
C SER A 22 8.02 30.13 11.38
N ASN A 23 7.26 31.05 10.81
CA ASN A 23 6.57 31.00 9.52
C ASN A 23 7.52 30.76 8.35
N CYS A 24 7.06 30.06 7.31
CA CYS A 24 7.58 30.28 5.97
C CYS A 24 6.45 30.16 4.93
N PHE A 25 6.25 31.27 4.23
CA PHE A 25 5.19 31.57 3.29
C PHE A 25 5.82 31.53 1.89
N VAL A 26 5.49 30.57 1.02
CA VAL A 26 5.79 30.71 -0.43
C VAL A 26 4.71 30.04 -1.28
N SER A 27 3.93 30.92 -1.91
CA SER A 27 3.48 30.97 -3.31
C SER A 27 2.86 29.73 -3.99
N ARG A 28 1.60 29.93 -4.39
CA ARG A 28 0.85 29.18 -5.41
C ARG A 28 1.43 29.43 -6.80
N SER A 29 1.55 28.37 -7.60
CA SER A 29 1.43 28.47 -9.06
C SER A 29 0.81 27.20 -9.65
N LYS A 30 -0.23 27.41 -10.44
CA LYS A 30 -0.99 26.45 -11.25
C LYS A 30 -0.17 26.04 -12.48
N LEU A 31 -0.27 24.79 -12.95
CA LEU A 31 -0.78 24.39 -14.28
C LEU A 31 -0.52 22.88 -14.49
N PHE A 32 -1.57 22.05 -14.64
CA PHE A 32 -2.11 21.48 -15.89
C PHE A 32 -1.38 20.23 -16.46
N LEU A 33 -2.13 19.12 -16.41
CA LEU A 33 -2.35 18.09 -17.43
C LEU A 33 -1.36 17.99 -18.60
N ASN A 34 -0.75 16.81 -18.76
CA ASN A 34 -0.71 16.14 -20.07
C ASN A 34 -0.59 14.62 -19.92
N ILE A 35 -1.60 13.93 -20.44
CA ILE A 35 -1.66 12.49 -20.73
C ILE A 35 -1.76 12.40 -22.26
N LYS A 36 -1.24 11.30 -22.84
CA LYS A 36 -1.37 10.79 -24.23
C LYS A 36 -0.16 11.10 -25.13
N ASP A 37 0.37 10.22 -25.98
CA ASP A 37 0.14 8.83 -26.44
C ASP A 37 1.52 8.35 -26.97
N GLY A 38 1.88 7.06 -27.05
CA GLY A 38 1.47 6.17 -28.14
C GLY A 38 2.69 5.37 -28.66
N CYS A 39 2.54 4.05 -28.71
CA CYS A 39 3.44 3.12 -29.40
C CYS A 39 3.03 2.98 -30.87
N THR A 40 3.98 2.92 -31.82
CA THR A 40 4.00 1.97 -32.97
C THR A 40 5.27 2.05 -33.87
N SER A 41 6.06 0.97 -33.83
CA SER A 41 6.69 0.16 -34.92
C SER A 41 7.43 0.75 -36.16
N HIS A 42 8.75 0.42 -36.20
CA HIS A 42 9.56 -0.32 -37.23
C HIS A 42 9.73 0.18 -38.69
N PRO A 43 10.72 -0.35 -39.48
CA PRO A 43 12.06 -0.90 -39.19
C PRO A 43 13.16 -0.42 -40.20
N GLU A 44 14.45 -0.70 -39.96
CA GLU A 44 15.43 -0.81 -41.06
C GLU A 44 16.52 -1.85 -40.79
N ASN A 45 17.00 -2.41 -41.88
CA ASN A 45 17.50 -3.77 -42.06
C ASN A 45 19.02 -3.75 -42.26
N GLN A 46 19.78 -4.71 -41.69
CA GLN A 46 21.00 -5.19 -42.35
C GLN A 46 21.44 -6.56 -41.85
N SER A 47 21.46 -7.49 -42.81
CA SER A 47 21.80 -8.90 -42.73
C SER A 47 23.31 -9.13 -42.70
N ARG A 48 23.80 -10.00 -41.80
CA ARG A 48 25.06 -10.76 -41.96
C ARG A 48 24.89 -12.18 -41.38
N LYS A 49 25.16 -13.19 -42.21
CA LYS A 49 25.12 -14.64 -41.90
C LYS A 49 26.45 -15.15 -41.30
N PRO A 50 26.50 -16.37 -40.72
CA PRO A 50 27.20 -16.66 -39.46
C PRO A 50 28.55 -17.39 -39.62
N ARG A 51 29.35 -17.43 -38.54
CA ARG A 51 30.42 -18.42 -38.35
C ARG A 51 30.09 -19.31 -37.15
N ASN A 52 30.15 -20.63 -37.38
CA ASN A 52 30.00 -21.68 -36.40
C ASN A 52 31.20 -21.75 -35.46
N SER A 53 30.95 -21.75 -34.16
CA SER A 53 31.79 -22.44 -33.17
C SER A 53 31.05 -22.57 -31.84
N GLY A 54 30.91 -23.80 -31.35
CA GLY A 54 30.63 -24.09 -29.95
C GLY A 54 29.17 -24.38 -29.60
N LEU A 55 28.83 -25.66 -29.57
CA LEU A 55 27.68 -26.20 -28.85
C LEU A 55 27.86 -25.87 -27.35
N ALA A 56 27.29 -24.77 -26.89
CA ALA A 56 27.01 -24.57 -25.48
C ALA A 56 25.52 -24.85 -25.29
N SER A 57 25.22 -26.06 -24.80
CA SER A 57 23.90 -26.43 -24.32
C SER A 57 23.49 -25.46 -23.20
N CYS A 58 22.73 -24.42 -23.54
CA CYS A 58 22.02 -23.57 -22.59
C CYS A 58 20.82 -24.33 -22.01
N THR A 59 21.09 -25.43 -21.31
CA THR A 59 20.12 -26.15 -20.50
C THR A 59 20.04 -25.50 -19.13
N SER A 60 19.27 -24.41 -19.03
CA SER A 60 18.45 -24.09 -17.85
C SER A 60 17.61 -22.84 -18.10
N SER A 61 16.66 -22.93 -19.04
CA SER A 61 15.46 -22.09 -18.91
C SER A 61 14.67 -22.57 -17.70
N GLN A 62 15.13 -22.22 -16.48
CA GLN A 62 14.26 -22.25 -15.30
C GLN A 62 13.00 -21.50 -15.72
N LYS A 63 11.87 -22.21 -15.79
CA LYS A 63 10.57 -21.61 -16.05
C LYS A 63 10.32 -20.58 -14.96
N ARG A 64 10.69 -19.32 -15.20
CA ARG A 64 10.39 -18.22 -14.29
C ARG A 64 8.87 -18.16 -14.22
N GLY A 65 8.33 -18.36 -13.02
CA GLY A 65 6.91 -18.16 -12.77
C GLY A 65 6.48 -16.74 -13.15
N PRO A 66 5.16 -16.48 -13.21
CA PRO A 66 4.67 -15.14 -13.52
C PRO A 66 5.19 -14.12 -12.50
N MET A 67 5.49 -12.92 -12.98
CA MET A 67 5.96 -11.81 -12.16
C MET A 67 4.81 -11.27 -11.29
N LEU A 68 5.15 -10.59 -10.19
CA LEU A 68 4.21 -10.03 -9.21
C LEU A 68 3.06 -9.21 -9.85
N HIS A 69 3.34 -8.43 -10.90
CA HIS A 69 2.32 -7.60 -11.56
C HIS A 69 1.77 -8.20 -12.85
N SER A 70 2.17 -9.41 -13.25
CA SER A 70 1.80 -10.02 -14.54
C SER A 70 0.30 -10.13 -14.77
N PHE A 71 -0.51 -10.27 -13.71
CA PHE A 71 -1.96 -10.42 -13.83
C PHE A 71 -2.75 -9.14 -13.56
N GLN A 72 -2.11 -8.02 -13.22
CA GLN A 72 -2.80 -6.80 -12.78
C GLN A 72 -3.77 -6.26 -13.85
N GLY A 73 -3.41 -6.37 -15.13
CA GLY A 73 -4.27 -5.99 -16.26
C GLY A 73 -5.40 -7.00 -16.57
N ALA A 74 -5.31 -8.22 -16.04
CA ALA A 74 -6.30 -9.28 -16.24
C ALA A 74 -7.29 -9.41 -15.06
N LEU A 75 -7.12 -8.62 -14.00
CA LEU A 75 -8.02 -8.66 -12.85
C LEU A 75 -9.41 -8.14 -13.25
N PRO A 76 -10.49 -8.80 -12.78
CA PRO A 76 -11.84 -8.31 -13.00
C PRO A 76 -12.04 -6.97 -12.30
N ARG A 77 -12.89 -6.13 -12.88
CA ARG A 77 -13.32 -4.89 -12.22
C ARG A 77 -14.13 -5.22 -10.97
N LEU A 78 -14.07 -4.34 -9.97
CA LEU A 78 -14.90 -4.49 -8.77
C LEU A 78 -16.40 -4.46 -9.17
N PRO A 79 -17.18 -5.52 -8.89
CA PRO A 79 -18.58 -5.55 -9.29
C PRO A 79 -19.40 -4.55 -8.48
N LEU A 80 -20.28 -3.84 -9.16
CA LEU A 80 -21.23 -2.93 -8.54
C LEU A 80 -22.53 -3.69 -8.19
N PRO A 81 -22.88 -3.87 -6.90
CA PRO A 81 -24.13 -4.54 -6.53
C PRO A 81 -25.37 -3.74 -6.95
N ASN A 82 -26.43 -4.46 -7.32
CA ASN A 82 -27.74 -3.88 -7.60
C ASN A 82 -28.34 -3.20 -6.35
N LEU A 83 -28.96 -2.04 -6.53
CA LEU A 83 -29.54 -1.24 -5.46
C LEU A 83 -30.57 -2.01 -4.63
N ASP A 84 -31.52 -2.70 -5.26
CA ASP A 84 -32.56 -3.46 -4.55
C ASP A 84 -31.96 -4.57 -3.69
N LYS A 85 -30.94 -5.27 -4.23
CA LYS A 85 -30.21 -6.30 -3.49
C LYS A 85 -29.43 -5.70 -2.31
N THR A 86 -28.84 -4.53 -2.48
CA THR A 86 -28.13 -3.79 -1.41
C THR A 86 -29.10 -3.37 -0.31
N MET A 87 -30.24 -2.76 -0.66
CA MET A 87 -31.26 -2.33 0.32
C MET A 87 -31.81 -3.51 1.12
N ARG A 88 -32.15 -4.62 0.46
CA ARG A 88 -32.62 -5.83 1.15
C ARG A 88 -31.59 -6.38 2.13
N LYS A 89 -30.31 -6.43 1.74
CA LYS A 89 -29.24 -6.89 2.63
C LYS A 89 -29.02 -5.94 3.81
N HIS A 90 -29.13 -4.62 3.56
CA HIS A 90 -29.00 -3.62 4.61
C HIS A 90 -30.11 -3.77 5.66
N LEU A 91 -31.37 -3.86 5.24
CA LEU A 91 -32.50 -4.12 6.15
C LEU A 91 -32.30 -5.41 6.93
N LEU A 92 -31.94 -6.52 6.25
CA LEU A 92 -31.66 -7.79 6.92
C LEU A 92 -30.56 -7.67 7.99
N SER A 93 -29.51 -6.89 7.72
CA SER A 93 -28.40 -6.68 8.68
C SER A 93 -28.78 -5.82 9.88
N MET A 94 -29.77 -4.93 9.72
CA MET A 94 -30.23 -4.02 10.78
C MET A 94 -31.34 -4.63 11.64
N LYS A 95 -32.07 -5.61 11.10
CA LYS A 95 -33.15 -6.31 11.81
C LYS A 95 -32.80 -6.83 13.21
N PRO A 96 -31.62 -7.42 13.49
CA PRO A 96 -31.27 -7.85 14.85
C PRO A 96 -30.77 -6.73 15.77
N ILE A 97 -30.53 -5.53 15.24
CA ILE A 97 -29.96 -4.39 15.98
C ILE A 97 -31.06 -3.43 16.44
N LEU A 98 -32.09 -3.25 15.61
CA LEU A 98 -33.13 -2.25 15.80
C LEU A 98 -34.36 -2.82 16.51
N SER A 99 -35.05 -1.96 17.26
CA SER A 99 -36.40 -2.24 17.74
C SER A 99 -37.41 -2.33 16.59
N HIS A 100 -38.63 -2.79 16.88
CA HIS A 100 -39.66 -2.93 15.85
C HIS A 100 -40.00 -1.60 15.17
N ASP A 101 -40.20 -0.55 15.96
CA ASP A 101 -40.60 0.77 15.47
C ASP A 101 -39.48 1.42 14.64
N GLU A 102 -38.24 1.36 15.11
CA GLU A 102 -37.06 1.85 14.36
C GLU A 102 -36.86 1.08 13.05
N TYR A 103 -37.11 -0.23 13.05
CA TYR A 103 -37.00 -1.03 11.84
C TYR A 103 -38.08 -0.67 10.81
N GLN A 104 -39.32 -0.43 11.24
CA GLN A 104 -40.39 0.04 10.35
C GLN A 104 -40.05 1.40 9.72
N GLU A 105 -39.51 2.32 10.52
CA GLU A 105 -39.04 3.63 10.04
C GLU A 105 -37.90 3.48 9.02
N LEU A 106 -36.91 2.62 9.31
CA LEU A 106 -35.82 2.33 8.38
C LEU A 106 -36.32 1.71 7.07
N GLU A 107 -37.31 0.81 7.13
CA GLU A 107 -37.92 0.21 5.95
C GLU A 107 -38.61 1.26 5.07
N PHE A 108 -39.39 2.16 5.69
CA PHE A 108 -40.02 3.27 4.99
C PHE A 108 -39.00 4.18 4.29
N PHE A 109 -37.95 4.61 4.99
CA PHE A 109 -36.91 5.44 4.38
C PHE A 109 -36.11 4.70 3.32
N SER A 110 -35.82 3.42 3.52
CA SER A 110 -35.12 2.57 2.54
C SER A 110 -35.92 2.46 1.25
N GLU A 111 -37.24 2.27 1.33
CA GLU A 111 -38.11 2.26 0.15
C GLU A 111 -38.19 3.61 -0.56
N ARG A 112 -38.30 4.70 0.21
CA ARG A 112 -38.28 6.06 -0.34
C ARG A 112 -36.97 6.35 -1.05
N PHE A 113 -35.83 5.95 -0.48
CA PHE A 113 -34.51 6.09 -1.12
C PHE A 113 -34.42 5.23 -2.39
N ARG A 114 -34.82 3.95 -2.30
CA ARG A 114 -34.78 2.98 -3.41
C ARG A 114 -35.64 3.39 -4.60
N LYS A 115 -36.79 4.04 -4.37
CA LYS A 115 -37.67 4.55 -5.43
C LYS A 115 -37.30 5.96 -5.90
N GLY A 116 -36.69 6.76 -5.03
CA GLY A 116 -36.30 8.15 -5.29
C GLY A 116 -34.83 8.32 -5.66
N VAL A 117 -34.11 9.12 -4.85
CA VAL A 117 -32.74 9.59 -5.13
C VAL A 117 -31.73 8.44 -5.28
N GLY A 118 -31.95 7.30 -4.63
CA GLY A 118 -31.06 6.14 -4.69
C GLY A 118 -30.88 5.61 -6.11
N ARG A 119 -31.92 5.63 -6.96
CA ARG A 119 -31.79 5.22 -8.38
C ARG A 119 -30.92 6.17 -9.17
N ARG A 120 -31.04 7.48 -8.90
CA ARG A 120 -30.22 8.50 -9.55
C ARG A 120 -28.76 8.34 -9.16
N LEU A 121 -28.48 8.15 -7.87
CA LEU A 121 -27.12 7.90 -7.36
C LEU A 121 -26.54 6.58 -7.92
N GLN A 122 -27.34 5.51 -7.97
CA GLN A 122 -26.91 4.23 -8.55
C GLN A 122 -26.53 4.39 -10.03
N ARG A 123 -27.25 5.21 -10.81
CA ARG A 123 -26.88 5.50 -12.21
C ARG A 123 -25.51 6.19 -12.31
N TYR A 124 -25.25 7.19 -11.47
CA TYR A 124 -23.93 7.84 -11.43
C TYR A 124 -22.83 6.87 -10.98
N LEU A 125 -23.13 5.98 -10.04
CA LEU A 125 -22.20 4.97 -9.56
C LEU A 125 -21.88 3.91 -10.64
N THR A 126 -22.88 3.51 -11.42
CA THR A 126 -22.68 2.64 -12.60
C THR A 126 -21.79 3.32 -13.64
N LEU A 127 -22.01 4.62 -13.90
CA LEU A 127 -21.15 5.36 -14.82
C LEU A 127 -19.71 5.38 -14.31
N LYS A 128 -19.50 5.68 -13.02
CA LYS A 128 -18.16 5.66 -12.39
C LYS A 128 -17.49 4.28 -12.49
N SER A 129 -18.24 3.19 -12.32
CA SER A 129 -17.68 1.83 -12.40
C SER A 129 -17.28 1.42 -13.82
N TRP A 130 -17.79 2.08 -14.86
CA TRP A 130 -17.33 1.87 -16.23
C TRP A 130 -15.98 2.53 -16.52
N PHE A 131 -15.64 3.60 -15.82
CA PHE A 131 -14.39 4.35 -16.01
C PHE A 131 -13.30 4.03 -14.99
N SER A 132 -13.55 3.14 -14.03
CA SER A 132 -12.55 2.72 -13.04
C SER A 132 -12.44 1.19 -12.95
N SER A 133 -11.23 0.69 -12.71
CA SER A 133 -11.02 -0.72 -12.34
C SER A 133 -11.63 -1.06 -10.98
N ASN A 134 -11.59 -0.10 -10.05
CA ASN A 134 -12.25 -0.17 -8.76
C ASN A 134 -12.88 1.19 -8.45
N TYR A 135 -14.21 1.25 -8.46
CA TYR A 135 -14.97 2.48 -8.29
C TYR A 135 -14.95 3.03 -6.85
N VAL A 136 -14.39 2.29 -5.88
CA VAL A 136 -14.40 2.62 -4.45
C VAL A 136 -13.03 3.11 -3.97
N THR A 137 -11.92 2.72 -4.60
CA THR A 137 -10.57 2.94 -4.05
C THR A 137 -10.26 4.39 -3.72
N ASP A 138 -10.58 5.33 -4.60
CA ASP A 138 -10.33 6.76 -4.41
C ASP A 138 -11.10 7.31 -3.20
N TRP A 139 -12.40 7.02 -3.12
CA TRP A 139 -13.22 7.45 -1.99
C TRP A 139 -12.83 6.76 -0.68
N TRP A 140 -12.48 5.48 -0.74
CA TRP A 140 -12.06 4.73 0.44
C TRP A 140 -10.76 5.28 1.01
N GLU A 141 -9.74 5.46 0.17
CA GLU A 141 -8.46 6.01 0.61
C GLU A 141 -8.64 7.43 1.18
N GLU A 142 -9.40 8.29 0.50
CA GLU A 142 -9.59 9.68 0.91
C GLU A 142 -10.47 9.82 2.16
N PHE A 143 -11.71 9.32 2.12
CA PHE A 143 -12.71 9.61 3.16
C PHE A 143 -12.57 8.74 4.39
N VAL A 144 -12.16 7.47 4.24
CA VAL A 144 -12.00 6.59 5.40
C VAL A 144 -10.68 6.84 6.10
N TYR A 145 -9.60 7.11 5.37
CA TYR A 145 -8.29 7.26 5.98
C TYR A 145 -7.75 8.69 5.96
N MET A 146 -7.63 9.32 4.79
CA MET A 146 -6.87 10.58 4.68
C MET A 146 -7.57 11.79 5.31
N ARG A 147 -8.91 11.83 5.31
CA ARG A 147 -9.72 12.88 5.93
C ARG A 147 -10.00 12.65 7.41
N GLN A 148 -9.74 11.45 7.93
CA GLN A 148 -9.94 11.18 9.35
C GLN A 148 -8.98 12.01 10.19
N ARG A 149 -9.50 12.67 11.23
CA ARG A 149 -8.74 13.57 12.12
C ARG A 149 -8.41 12.97 13.49
N SER A 150 -9.00 11.82 13.82
CA SER A 150 -8.64 11.07 15.03
C SER A 150 -7.18 10.59 14.97
N PRO A 151 -6.46 10.52 16.10
CA PRO A 151 -5.09 10.03 16.14
C PRO A 151 -4.96 8.62 15.54
N ILE A 152 -4.08 8.47 14.53
CA ILE A 152 -3.95 7.21 13.78
C ILE A 152 -3.33 6.07 14.59
N MET A 153 -2.52 6.38 15.62
CA MET A 153 -1.77 5.39 16.39
C MET A 153 -2.66 4.38 17.13
N ILE A 154 -3.86 4.81 17.52
CA ILE A 154 -4.82 3.98 18.26
C ILE A 154 -5.98 3.55 17.34
N ASN A 155 -6.44 4.45 16.47
CA ASN A 155 -7.71 4.26 15.77
C ASN A 155 -7.58 3.61 14.38
N SER A 156 -6.38 3.57 13.79
CA SER A 156 -6.21 3.11 12.40
C SER A 156 -4.98 2.26 12.15
N ASN A 157 -3.88 2.50 12.86
CA ASN A 157 -2.67 1.70 12.70
C ASN A 157 -2.89 0.30 13.28
N TYR A 158 -2.43 -0.71 12.55
CA TYR A 158 -2.38 -2.08 13.02
C TYR A 158 -0.93 -2.52 13.22
N TYR A 159 -0.71 -3.44 14.14
CA TYR A 159 0.59 -4.07 14.35
C TYR A 159 0.42 -5.58 14.40
N ARG A 160 1.50 -6.28 14.05
CA ARG A 160 1.63 -7.72 14.24
C ARG A 160 2.94 -7.96 14.98
N PHE A 161 2.89 -8.81 15.99
CA PHE A 161 4.09 -9.27 16.67
C PHE A 161 4.64 -10.50 15.97
N ASP A 162 5.94 -10.70 16.13
CA ASP A 162 6.56 -11.96 15.75
C ASP A 162 5.89 -13.09 16.56
N THR A 163 5.29 -14.04 15.86
CA THR A 163 4.62 -15.21 16.47
C THR A 163 5.60 -16.34 16.76
N LEU A 164 6.85 -16.20 16.32
CA LEU A 164 7.91 -17.12 16.65
C LEU A 164 8.38 -16.75 18.07
N ASN A 165 7.93 -17.51 19.07
CA ASN A 165 8.45 -17.45 20.45
C ASN A 165 9.92 -17.91 20.56
N GLU A 166 10.67 -17.80 19.46
CA GLU A 166 12.06 -18.17 19.34
C GLU A 166 12.89 -16.90 19.19
N HIS A 167 13.77 -16.69 20.16
CA HIS A 167 14.69 -15.55 20.16
C HIS A 167 16.11 -16.09 20.04
N PRO A 168 16.65 -16.22 18.81
CA PRO A 168 17.96 -16.82 18.60
C PRO A 168 19.09 -16.02 19.26
N THR A 169 18.85 -14.76 19.63
CA THR A 169 19.79 -13.94 20.40
C THR A 169 19.07 -12.98 21.35
N LYS A 170 19.69 -12.73 22.50
CA LYS A 170 19.27 -11.71 23.48
C LYS A 170 19.71 -10.30 23.06
N ASN A 171 20.67 -10.15 22.14
CA ASN A 171 21.14 -8.86 21.67
C ASN A 171 20.08 -8.16 20.76
N GLN A 172 19.53 -7.04 21.24
CA GLN A 172 18.53 -6.26 20.51
C GLN A 172 19.05 -5.71 19.18
N ALA A 173 20.30 -5.23 19.15
CA ALA A 173 20.90 -4.67 17.94
C ALA A 173 21.03 -5.75 16.85
N ALA A 174 21.43 -6.97 17.24
CA ALA A 174 21.49 -8.10 16.32
C ALA A 174 20.10 -8.47 15.76
N ARG A 175 19.05 -8.47 16.60
CA ARG A 175 17.67 -8.71 16.13
C ARG A 175 17.19 -7.60 15.18
N ALA A 176 17.43 -6.34 15.52
CA ALA A 176 17.06 -5.20 14.68
C ALA A 176 17.79 -5.22 13.33
N ALA A 177 19.07 -5.58 13.32
CA ALA A 177 19.86 -5.75 12.10
C ALA A 177 19.30 -6.87 11.21
N ASN A 178 18.98 -8.03 11.78
CA ASN A 178 18.37 -9.14 11.04
C ASN A 178 16.99 -8.78 10.46
N LEU A 179 16.13 -8.11 11.24
CA LEU A 179 14.83 -7.65 10.75
C LEU A 179 14.99 -6.65 9.59
N THR A 180 15.91 -5.70 9.73
CA THR A 180 16.23 -4.73 8.68
C THR A 180 16.73 -5.43 7.42
N TYR A 181 17.68 -6.36 7.57
CA TYR A 181 18.24 -7.13 6.48
C TYR A 181 17.17 -7.94 5.72
N THR A 182 16.36 -8.72 6.44
CA THR A 182 15.27 -9.51 5.84
C THR A 182 14.23 -8.62 5.16
N SER A 183 13.89 -7.48 5.75
CA SER A 183 12.98 -6.50 5.13
C SER A 183 13.54 -5.92 3.83
N LEU A 184 14.85 -5.64 3.77
CA LEU A 184 15.52 -5.18 2.55
C LEU A 184 15.60 -6.27 1.47
N GLN A 185 15.81 -7.53 1.86
CA GLN A 185 15.73 -8.65 0.91
C GLN A 185 14.32 -8.79 0.35
N PHE A 186 13.30 -8.64 1.20
CA PHE A 186 11.91 -8.65 0.76
C PHE A 186 11.61 -7.49 -0.19
N ARG A 187 12.07 -6.27 0.12
CA ARG A 187 11.98 -5.12 -0.79
C ARG A 187 12.56 -5.47 -2.17
N ARG A 188 13.74 -6.08 -2.23
CA ARG A 188 14.37 -6.48 -3.50
C ARG A 188 13.52 -7.50 -4.27
N MET A 189 12.89 -8.45 -3.60
CA MET A 189 11.98 -9.40 -4.25
C MET A 189 10.76 -8.69 -4.83
N VAL A 190 10.22 -7.68 -4.13
CA VAL A 190 9.11 -6.85 -4.64
C VAL A 190 9.56 -6.03 -5.85
N ASP A 191 10.68 -5.32 -5.75
CA ASP A 191 11.23 -4.48 -6.84
C ASP A 191 11.55 -5.32 -8.10
N ARG A 192 12.01 -6.56 -7.92
CA ARG A 192 12.28 -7.52 -9.00
C ARG A 192 11.04 -8.32 -9.44
N GLN A 193 9.90 -8.09 -8.80
CA GLN A 193 8.64 -8.80 -9.03
C GLN A 193 8.75 -10.33 -8.90
N GLU A 194 9.61 -10.80 -7.99
CA GLU A 194 9.86 -12.21 -7.68
C GLU A 194 8.84 -12.78 -6.68
N VAL A 195 8.03 -11.93 -6.03
CA VAL A 195 6.95 -12.35 -5.15
C VAL A 195 5.81 -12.95 -5.97
N SER A 196 5.31 -14.12 -5.55
CA SER A 196 4.22 -14.82 -6.22
C SER A 196 2.93 -13.98 -6.22
N PRO A 197 2.25 -13.80 -7.37
CA PRO A 197 0.98 -13.09 -7.46
C PRO A 197 -0.22 -13.94 -7.01
N PHE A 198 0.00 -15.19 -6.58
CA PHE A 198 -1.07 -16.12 -6.23
C PHE A 198 -1.25 -16.24 -4.72
N SER A 199 -2.50 -16.41 -4.31
CA SER A 199 -2.82 -16.81 -2.94
C SER A 199 -2.25 -18.21 -2.66
N PRO A 200 -1.68 -18.46 -1.47
CA PRO A 200 -1.23 -19.80 -1.08
C PRO A 200 -2.35 -20.85 -1.09
N ARG A 201 -3.61 -20.42 -0.93
CA ARG A 201 -4.79 -21.28 -0.85
C ARG A 201 -5.50 -21.48 -2.19
N THR A 202 -5.35 -20.55 -3.12
CA THR A 202 -6.08 -20.55 -4.39
C THR A 202 -5.16 -20.13 -5.53
N LYS A 203 -5.24 -20.81 -6.68
CA LYS A 203 -4.49 -20.42 -7.90
C LYS A 203 -5.06 -19.17 -8.59
N VAL A 204 -5.80 -18.34 -7.86
CA VAL A 204 -6.40 -17.10 -8.36
C VAL A 204 -5.44 -15.96 -8.02
N PRO A 205 -4.99 -15.17 -9.02
CA PRO A 205 -4.15 -14.02 -8.75
C PRO A 205 -4.93 -12.95 -8.00
N PHE A 206 -4.26 -12.22 -7.11
CA PHE A 206 -4.86 -11.11 -6.37
C PHE A 206 -4.25 -9.76 -6.80
N CYS A 207 -4.87 -8.65 -6.41
CA CYS A 207 -4.37 -7.31 -6.68
C CYS A 207 -3.06 -7.06 -5.93
N THR A 208 -2.00 -6.67 -6.65
CA THR A 208 -0.67 -6.50 -6.07
C THR A 208 -0.25 -5.05 -5.91
N MET A 209 -1.12 -4.09 -6.23
CA MET A 209 -0.85 -2.64 -6.12
C MET A 209 -0.43 -2.19 -4.70
N GLN A 210 -0.83 -2.91 -3.65
CA GLN A 210 -0.43 -2.57 -2.28
C GLN A 210 1.06 -2.80 -2.00
N TYR A 211 1.73 -3.67 -2.75
CA TYR A 211 3.17 -3.93 -2.59
C TYR A 211 4.01 -2.70 -2.91
N GLU A 212 3.57 -1.87 -3.86
CA GLU A 212 4.24 -0.61 -4.21
C GLU A 212 4.27 0.36 -3.02
N LYS A 213 3.24 0.31 -2.15
CA LYS A 213 3.10 1.21 -0.99
C LYS A 213 3.82 0.71 0.26
N LEU A 214 4.51 -0.45 0.21
CA LEU A 214 5.09 -1.07 1.41
C LEU A 214 6.39 -0.41 1.87
N PHE A 215 7.21 0.00 0.91
CA PHE A 215 8.50 0.66 1.14
C PHE A 215 8.45 2.09 0.65
N ASN A 216 9.35 2.93 1.19
CA ASN A 216 9.52 4.34 0.83
C ASN A 216 8.21 5.14 0.76
N THR A 217 7.23 4.79 1.57
CA THR A 217 5.92 5.42 1.58
C THR A 217 5.65 5.97 2.96
N CYS A 218 5.20 7.22 3.04
CA CYS A 218 4.81 7.86 4.30
C CYS A 218 3.53 8.67 4.10
N ARG A 219 2.66 8.64 5.11
CA ARG A 219 1.52 9.54 5.20
C ARG A 219 1.99 10.87 5.79
N VAL A 220 1.83 11.94 5.04
CA VAL A 220 2.13 13.32 5.46
C VAL A 220 0.84 14.01 5.84
N PRO A 221 0.75 14.60 7.05
CA PRO A 221 -0.46 15.28 7.50
C PRO A 221 -0.76 16.50 6.63
N GLY A 222 -2.04 16.71 6.35
CA GLY A 222 -2.56 17.96 5.79
C GLY A 222 -3.61 18.54 6.71
N GLU A 223 -4.05 19.77 6.44
CA GLU A 223 -5.06 20.45 7.26
C GLU A 223 -6.41 19.73 7.17
N GLU A 224 -6.91 19.50 5.96
CA GLU A 224 -8.19 18.81 5.73
C GLU A 224 -8.04 17.37 5.19
N VAL A 225 -6.99 17.12 4.42
CA VAL A 225 -6.71 15.81 3.82
C VAL A 225 -5.22 15.50 3.91
N ASP A 226 -4.89 14.35 4.47
CA ASP A 226 -3.51 13.85 4.50
C ASP A 226 -3.11 13.29 3.12
N ARG A 227 -1.81 13.16 2.88
CA ARG A 227 -1.29 12.68 1.59
C ARG A 227 -0.36 11.50 1.79
N LEU A 228 -0.54 10.47 0.99
CA LEU A 228 0.40 9.37 0.92
C LEU A 228 1.51 9.73 -0.08
N LEU A 229 2.72 9.94 0.41
CA LEU A 229 3.89 10.23 -0.43
C LEU A 229 4.72 8.96 -0.60
N HIS A 230 5.16 8.72 -1.84
CA HIS A 230 6.05 7.63 -2.21
C HIS A 230 7.35 8.22 -2.79
N TRP A 231 8.50 7.64 -2.45
CA TRP A 231 9.81 8.06 -2.94
C TRP A 231 10.55 6.88 -3.59
N ASP A 232 10.80 6.94 -4.89
CA ASP A 232 11.39 5.82 -5.63
C ASP A 232 12.87 5.56 -5.29
N ASP A 233 13.60 6.60 -4.91
CA ASP A 233 15.07 6.60 -4.83
C ASP A 233 15.64 6.48 -3.41
N ALA A 234 14.80 6.27 -2.39
CA ALA A 234 15.25 6.26 -1.00
C ALA A 234 16.24 5.10 -0.71
N LYS A 235 17.42 5.49 -0.21
CA LYS A 235 18.56 4.59 0.08
C LYS A 235 18.91 4.40 1.55
N HIS A 236 18.04 4.84 2.43
CA HIS A 236 18.28 4.83 3.86
C HIS A 236 17.07 4.28 4.61
N VAL A 237 17.30 3.90 5.85
CA VAL A 237 16.26 3.65 6.85
C VAL A 237 16.33 4.74 7.92
N ALA A 238 15.18 5.13 8.44
CA ALA A 238 15.08 6.00 9.59
C ALA A 238 15.05 5.14 10.85
N VAL A 239 15.95 5.42 11.79
CA VAL A 239 16.05 4.71 13.08
C VAL A 239 15.65 5.69 14.18
N TYR A 240 14.69 5.30 15.00
CA TYR A 240 14.28 6.09 16.17
C TYR A 240 14.84 5.45 17.44
N CYS A 241 15.58 6.22 18.23
CA CYS A 241 16.11 5.77 19.51
C CYS A 241 16.11 6.92 20.51
N ARG A 242 15.45 6.72 21.67
CA ARG A 242 15.42 7.67 22.80
C ARG A 242 15.10 9.12 22.40
N GLY A 243 14.06 9.32 21.59
CA GLY A 243 13.64 10.66 21.15
C GLY A 243 14.41 11.21 19.95
N VAL A 244 15.44 10.52 19.47
CA VAL A 244 16.30 10.99 18.38
C VAL A 244 16.12 10.13 17.14
N TRP A 245 16.06 10.80 15.99
CA TRP A 245 16.02 10.16 14.67
C TRP A 245 17.41 10.12 14.05
N PHE A 246 17.78 8.96 13.52
CA PHE A 246 19.03 8.72 12.79
C PHE A 246 18.71 8.27 11.38
N LYS A 247 19.54 8.70 10.43
CA LYS A 247 19.50 8.27 9.03
C LYS A 247 20.62 7.25 8.80
N LEU A 248 20.26 5.99 8.56
CA LEU A 248 21.21 4.94 8.26
C LEU A 248 21.14 4.58 6.76
N VAL A 249 22.22 4.79 6.02
CA VAL A 249 22.31 4.39 4.61
C VAL A 249 22.42 2.87 4.53
N VAL A 250 21.58 2.24 3.70
CA VAL A 250 21.48 0.77 3.59
C VAL A 250 21.86 0.23 2.21
N HIS A 251 21.95 1.10 1.19
CA HIS A 251 22.48 0.72 -0.12
C HIS A 251 23.22 1.86 -0.81
N ASN A 252 24.42 1.56 -1.31
CA ASN A 252 25.22 2.45 -2.18
C ASN A 252 25.54 1.70 -3.48
N GLY A 253 24.50 1.26 -4.21
CA GLY A 253 24.63 0.44 -5.43
C GLY A 253 24.86 -1.06 -5.20
N LYS A 254 25.25 -1.45 -3.98
CA LYS A 254 25.20 -2.83 -3.45
C LYS A 254 24.64 -2.79 -2.03
N LEU A 255 23.90 -3.82 -1.62
CA LEU A 255 23.44 -3.98 -0.23
C LEU A 255 24.68 -4.06 0.66
N ILE A 256 24.71 -3.31 1.76
CA ILE A 256 25.76 -3.47 2.78
C ILE A 256 25.60 -4.89 3.33
N LYS A 257 26.57 -5.76 3.03
CA LYS A 257 26.59 -7.13 3.54
C LYS A 257 26.86 -7.10 5.05
N ASN A 258 26.41 -8.12 5.76
CA ASN A 258 26.79 -8.32 7.15
C ASN A 258 28.31 -8.22 7.27
N ALA A 259 28.79 -7.26 8.06
CA ALA A 259 30.13 -7.39 8.62
C ALA A 259 30.08 -8.66 9.46
N HIS A 260 30.98 -9.61 9.17
CA HIS A 260 31.20 -10.73 10.07
C HIS A 260 31.62 -10.13 11.42
N PHE A 261 30.73 -10.19 12.41
CA PHE A 261 31.02 -9.92 13.81
C PHE A 261 31.32 -11.26 14.49
#